data_AF-A0A5U1J858-F1
#
_entry.id   AF-A0A5U1J858-F1
#
_cell.length_a   1.000
_cell.length_b   1.000
_cell.length_c   1.000
_cell.angle_alpha   90.00
_cell.angle_beta   90.00
_cell.angle_gamma   90.00
#
_symmetry.space_group_name_H-M   'P 1'
#
loop_
_entity.id
_entity.type
_entity.pdbx_description
1 polymer ?
#
loop_
_entity_poly.entity_id
_entity_poly.type
_entity_poly.pdbx_seq_one_letter_code
_entity_poly.pdbx_strand_id
1 'polypeptide(L)' 'MTDADIIKPERTLEQWMQRQQFLSAVEGAQNWLAMLRYHAVRYNWSEAGILLALADNICRDLRNTAPTTNEEKRS' A
#
# COMPACT_ATOMS: atom_id res chain seq x y z
N MET A 1 38.15 16.33 8.32
CA MET A 1 37.72 15.24 7.44
C MET A 1 36.20 15.20 7.55
N THR A 2 35.52 15.88 6.64
CA THR A 2 34.09 16.16 6.75
C THR A 2 33.29 14.92 6.38
N ASP A 3 32.48 14.48 7.34
CA ASP A 3 31.45 13.44 7.26
C ASP A 3 30.27 13.94 6.40
N ALA A 4 30.57 14.30 5.16
CA ALA A 4 29.61 14.74 4.17
C ALA A 4 29.65 13.74 3.03
N ASP A 5 28.87 12.66 3.13
CA ASP A 5 28.33 11.94 1.95
C ASP A 5 27.44 10.75 2.32
N ILE A 6 26.61 10.86 3.36
CA ILE A 6 25.32 10.14 3.36
C ILE A 6 24.23 11.09 2.88
N ILE A 7 24.50 11.79 1.78
CA ILE A 7 23.44 12.37 0.96
C ILE A 7 22.77 11.15 0.31
N LYS A 8 21.65 10.70 0.90
CA LYS A 8 20.80 9.70 0.26
C LYS A 8 20.60 10.14 -1.19
N PRO A 9 20.84 9.25 -2.19
CA PRO A 9 20.69 9.64 -3.57
C PRO A 9 19.30 10.24 -3.75
N GLU A 10 19.21 11.38 -4.44
CA GLU A 10 17.94 11.90 -4.93
C GLU A 10 17.16 10.71 -5.49
N ARG A 11 16.05 10.36 -4.82
CA ARG A 11 15.20 9.27 -5.28
C ARG A 11 14.81 9.62 -6.71
N THR A 12 14.98 8.68 -7.63
CA THR A 12 14.58 8.90 -9.02
C THR A 12 13.08 9.24 -9.03
N LEU A 13 12.64 10.05 -10.01
CA LEU A 13 11.23 10.37 -10.18
C LEU A 13 10.35 9.11 -10.16
N GLU A 14 10.85 8.03 -10.76
CA GLU A 14 10.22 6.71 -10.77
C GLU A 14 10.04 6.12 -9.35
N GLN A 15 11.07 6.14 -8.51
CA GLN A 15 10.98 5.67 -7.12
C GLN A 15 10.01 6.51 -6.29
N TRP A 16 9.96 7.82 -6.52
CA TRP A 16 8.99 8.69 -5.86
C TRP A 16 7.57 8.36 -6.32
N MET A 17 7.35 8.20 -7.62
CA MET A 17 6.05 7.82 -8.19
C MET A 17 5.58 6.46 -7.68
N GLN A 18 6.45 5.45 -7.64
CA GLN A 18 6.13 4.13 -7.09
C GLN A 18 5.73 4.22 -5.62
N ARG A 19 6.45 5.02 -4.81
CA ARG A 19 6.06 5.27 -3.42
C ARG A 19 4.68 5.91 -3.31
N GLN A 20 4.36 6.90 -4.14
CA GLN A 20 3.03 7.54 -4.11
C GLN A 20 1.91 6.57 -4.50
N GLN A 21 2.14 5.72 -5.51
CA GLN A 21 1.18 4.69 -5.92
C GLN A 21 0.92 3.70 -4.77
N PHE A 22 1.97 3.25 -4.09
CA PHE A 22 1.82 2.38 -2.92
C PHE A 22 1.04 3.05 -1.80
N LEU A 23 1.37 4.30 -1.46
CA LEU A 23 0.66 5.04 -0.41
C LEU A 23 -0.82 5.24 -0.74
N SER A 24 -1.14 5.51 -2.00
CA SER A 24 -2.53 5.60 -2.46
C SER A 24 -3.29 4.27 -2.29
N ALA A 25 -2.65 3.14 -2.61
CA ALA A 25 -3.24 1.82 -2.38
C ALA A 25 -3.43 1.52 -0.88
N VAL A 26 -2.48 1.91 -0.03
CA VAL A 26 -2.58 1.80 1.43
C VAL A 26 -3.75 2.62 1.98
N GLU A 27 -3.91 3.86 1.53
CA GLU A 27 -5.04 4.70 1.91
C GLU A 27 -6.38 4.08 1.48
N GLY A 28 -6.45 3.54 0.27
CA GLY A 28 -7.62 2.77 -0.19
C GLY A 28 -7.96 1.59 0.72
N ALA A 29 -6.95 0.81 1.12
CA ALA A 29 -7.12 -0.31 2.05
C ALA A 29 -7.58 0.13 3.45
N GLN A 30 -7.05 1.25 3.97
CA GLN A 30 -7.48 1.82 5.24
C GLN A 30 -8.95 2.25 5.21
N ASN A 31 -9.37 2.93 4.15
CA ASN A 31 -10.75 3.36 3.96
C ASN A 31 -11.69 2.16 3.84
N TRP A 32 -11.29 1.12 3.10
CA TRP A 32 -12.04 -0.13 3.01
C TRP A 32 -12.22 -0.81 4.38
N LEU A 33 -11.16 -0.92 5.19
CA LEU A 33 -11.25 -1.48 6.54
C LEU A 33 -12.16 -0.65 7.45
N ALA A 34 -12.11 0.68 7.33
CA ALA A 34 -12.99 1.57 8.09
C ALA A 34 -14.47 1.34 7.75
N MET A 35 -14.80 1.19 6.47
CA MET A 35 -16.16 0.85 6.04
C MET A 35 -16.60 -0.54 6.52
N LEU A 36 -15.72 -1.55 6.41
CA LEU A 36 -16.01 -2.89 6.89
C LEU A 36 -16.35 -2.88 8.39
N ARG A 37 -15.55 -2.18 9.20
CA ARG A 37 -15.82 -2.01 10.63
C ARG A 37 -17.14 -1.29 10.89
N TYR A 38 -17.41 -0.22 10.15
CA TYR A 38 -18.65 0.56 10.28
C TYR A 38 -19.90 -0.31 10.10
N HIS A 39 -19.93 -1.16 9.06
CA HIS A 39 -21.04 -2.07 8.81
C HIS A 39 -21.10 -3.22 9.80
N ALA A 40 -19.95 -3.81 10.18
CA ALA A 40 -19.88 -4.90 11.13
C ALA A 40 -20.41 -4.53 12.53
N VAL A 41 -20.03 -3.37 13.07
CA VAL A 41 -20.50 -2.89 14.39
C VAL A 41 -22.02 -2.66 14.41
N ARG A 42 -22.62 -2.38 13.24
CA ARG A 42 -24.06 -2.16 13.08
C ARG A 42 -24.82 -3.43 12.68
N TYR A 43 -24.17 -4.60 12.68
CA TYR A 43 -24.75 -5.88 12.25
C TYR A 43 -25.29 -5.84 10.81
N ASN A 44 -24.79 -4.96 9.96
CA ASN A 44 -25.16 -4.89 8.55
C ASN A 44 -24.30 -5.88 7.74
N TRP A 45 -24.62 -7.16 7.88
CA TRP A 45 -23.85 -8.27 7.28
C TRP A 45 -23.94 -8.33 5.76
N SER A 46 -25.00 -7.80 5.16
CA SER A 46 -25.13 -7.71 3.70
C SER A 46 -24.02 -6.85 3.12
N GLU A 47 -23.87 -5.62 3.62
CA GLU A 47 -22.80 -4.72 3.17
C GLU A 47 -21.41 -5.19 3.58
N ALA A 48 -21.27 -5.74 4.79
CA ALA A 48 -20.00 -6.33 5.22
C ALA A 48 -19.58 -7.49 4.29
N GLY A 49 -20.54 -8.31 3.83
CA GLY A 49 -20.29 -9.39 2.87
C GLY A 49 -19.82 -8.88 1.51
N ILE A 50 -20.43 -7.81 1.00
CA ILE A 50 -19.97 -7.14 -0.24
C ILE A 50 -18.54 -6.64 -0.08
N LEU A 51 -18.23 -5.97 1.04
CA LEU A 51 -16.89 -5.47 1.30
C LEU A 51 -15.86 -6.60 1.46
N LEU A 52 -16.23 -7.72 2.08
CA LEU A 52 -15.36 -8.89 2.20
C LEU A 52 -15.04 -9.52 0.84
N ALA A 53 -15.98 -9.53 -0.10
CA ALA A 53 -15.75 -10.02 -1.46
C ALA A 53 -14.69 -9.19 -2.24
N LEU A 54 -14.41 -7.96 -1.81
CA LEU A 54 -13.39 -7.10 -2.40
C LEU A 54 -11.98 -7.35 -1.83
N ALA A 55 -11.84 -8.14 -0.77
CA ALA A 55 -10.58 -8.30 -0.04
C ALA A 55 -9.42 -8.75 -0.95
N ASP A 56 -9.69 -9.66 -1.90
CA ASP A 56 -8.67 -10.16 -2.83
C ASP A 56 -8.16 -9.07 -3.77
N ASN A 57 -9.02 -8.15 -4.20
CA ASN A 57 -8.65 -7.03 -5.05
C ASN A 57 -7.80 -6.02 -4.28
N ILE A 58 -8.22 -5.67 -3.06
CA ILE A 58 -7.44 -4.79 -2.17
C ILE A 58 -6.05 -5.38 -1.89
N CYS A 59 -5.98 -6.67 -1.55
CA CYS A 59 -4.71 -7.36 -1.33
C CYS A 59 -3.84 -7.39 -2.60
N ARG A 60 -4.46 -7.54 -3.78
CA ARG A 60 -3.76 -7.53 -5.06
C ARG A 60 -3.18 -6.15 -5.38
N ASP A 61 -3.95 -5.08 -5.19
CA ASP A 61 -3.50 -3.71 -5.42
C ASP A 61 -2.32 -3.34 -4.52
N LEU A 62 -2.38 -3.72 -3.25
CA LEU A 62 -1.27 -3.56 -2.32
C LEU A 62 -0.01 -4.31 -2.77
N ARG A 63 -0.13 -5.56 -3.24
CA ARG A 63 1.01 -6.33 -3.76
C ARG A 63 1.59 -5.74 -5.04
N ASN A 64 0.73 -5.30 -5.95
CA ASN A 64 1.13 -4.76 -7.26
C ASN A 64 1.79 -3.39 -7.16
N THR A 65 1.42 -2.60 -6.14
CA THR A 65 1.99 -1.27 -5.91
C THR A 65 3.12 -1.28 -4.90
N ALA A 66 3.32 -2.38 -4.15
CA ALA A 66 4.44 -2.52 -3.24
C ALA A 66 5.74 -2.22 -3.98
N PRO A 67 6.65 -1.43 -3.38
CA PRO A 67 7.97 -1.24 -3.93
C PRO A 67 8.58 -2.63 -4.10
N THR A 68 8.91 -2.99 -5.34
CA THR A 68 9.81 -4.12 -5.56
C THR A 68 11.09 -3.77 -4.84
N THR A 69 11.36 -4.41 -3.69
CA THR A 69 12.73 -4.54 -3.25
C THR A 69 13.50 -5.00 -4.47
N ASN A 70 14.59 -4.32 -4.79
CA ASN A 70 15.58 -4.83 -5.74
C ASN A 70 16.06 -6.18 -5.18
N GLU A 71 15.27 -7.22 -5.35
CA GLU A 71 15.70 -8.59 -5.11
C GLU A 71 16.74 -8.84 -6.19
N GLU A 72 17.97 -8.98 -5.70
CA GLU A 72 19.05 -9.73 -6.32
C GLU A 72 19.91 -8.96 -7.35
N LYS A 73 20.69 -7.99 -6.85
CA LYS A 73 22.15 -8.14 -7.04
C LYS A 73 22.60 -9.36 -6.22
N ARG A 74 22.18 -10.57 -6.61
CA ARG A 74 22.91 -11.77 -6.23
C ARG A 74 24.21 -11.70 -7.00
N SER A 75 25.28 -11.48 -6.24
CA SER A 75 26.67 -11.64 -6.67
C SER A 75 26.91 -13.05 -7.20
#